data_AF-A0A260PCZ2-F1
#
_entry.id   AF-A0A260PCZ2-F1
#
_cell.length_a   1.000
_cell.length_b   1.000
_cell.length_c   1.000
_cell.angle_alpha   90.00
_cell.angle_beta   90.00
_cell.angle_gamma   90.00
#
_symmetry.space_group_name_H-M   'P 1'
#
loop_
_entity.id
_entity.type
_entity.pdbx_description
1 polymer ?
#
loop_
_entity_poly.entity_id
_entity_poly.type
_entity_poly.pdbx_seq_one_letter_code
_entity_poly.pdbx_strand_id
1 'polypeptide(L)'
;MKRILLVILTALSLVACGNSDEPGAAPATAAPTTAFTSRAQAPATQPQAQQDEGRPIVDAGGAEPNGPVDSNTEELPENNSLPDGEQHAPGSEYPICLGLDSTRVVDAVASLPEYFPGEPWIATKIGDACAPFTWVRADTGGTVSSPTHLLFFAGHNYDYLGTATLEPTAFTSVVGQTADTVTVNYRWPLANDANANPTGGPVTIDYRWDGTQVTMIGTLPPEVIG
;
A
#
# COMPACT_ATOMS: atom_id res chain seq x y z
N MET A 1 -42.83 2.33 37.95
CA MET A 1 -42.17 3.15 39.00
C MET A 1 -40.93 3.77 38.39
N LYS A 2 -40.95 5.09 38.21
CA LYS A 2 -40.03 5.85 37.35
C LYS A 2 -38.99 6.53 38.26
N ARG A 3 -37.72 6.14 38.16
CA ARG A 3 -36.63 6.77 38.91
C ARG A 3 -35.93 7.78 38.00
N ILE A 4 -36.22 9.06 38.26
CA ILE A 4 -35.53 10.23 37.73
C ILE A 4 -34.49 10.61 38.78
N LEU A 5 -33.21 10.72 38.40
CA LEU A 5 -32.18 11.40 39.19
C LEU A 5 -31.10 11.90 38.20
N LEU A 6 -31.18 13.16 37.77
CA LEU A 6 -30.68 14.41 38.37
C LEU A 6 -29.32 14.78 37.78
N VAL A 7 -29.39 15.73 36.85
CA VAL A 7 -28.29 16.41 36.15
C VAL A 7 -27.57 17.31 37.14
N ILE A 8 -26.24 17.21 37.22
CA ILE A 8 -25.40 18.19 37.92
C ILE A 8 -24.58 18.94 36.86
N LEU A 9 -25.09 20.11 36.47
CA LEU A 9 -24.33 21.14 35.77
C LEU A 9 -23.37 21.77 36.79
N THR A 10 -22.07 21.77 36.50
CA THR A 10 -21.09 22.62 37.20
C THR A 10 -20.52 23.61 36.21
N ALA A 11 -20.81 24.90 36.46
CA ALA A 11 -20.28 26.05 35.74
C ALA A 11 -19.77 27.05 36.79
N LEU A 12 -18.45 27.29 36.84
CA LEU A 12 -17.75 28.39 37.51
C LEU A 12 -16.31 28.39 36.94
N SER A 13 -15.63 29.48 36.60
CA SER A 13 -15.91 30.92 36.55
C SER A 13 -14.72 31.57 35.81
N LEU A 14 -14.98 32.60 34.99
CA LEU A 14 -13.94 33.41 34.34
C LEU A 14 -13.17 34.24 35.37
N VAL A 15 -11.84 34.29 35.23
CA VAL A 15 -10.99 35.34 35.81
C VAL A 15 -10.38 36.14 34.68
N ALA A 16 -10.66 37.45 34.70
CA ALA A 16 -10.05 38.48 33.87
C ALA A 16 -9.27 39.44 34.79
N CYS A 17 -8.10 39.85 34.33
CA CYS A 17 -7.31 41.07 34.60
C CYS A 17 -5.97 40.81 33.86
N GLY A 18 -5.52 41.50 32.81
CA GLY A 18 -5.67 42.92 32.48
C GLY A 18 -4.46 43.67 33.00
N ASN A 19 -3.40 43.85 32.20
CA ASN A 19 -2.66 45.10 32.09
C ASN A 19 -1.69 45.12 30.89
N SER A 20 -1.71 46.25 30.20
CA SER A 20 -0.97 46.66 29.00
C SER A 20 0.49 47.01 29.32
N ASP A 21 1.41 46.79 28.36
CA ASP A 21 2.49 47.71 27.97
C ASP A 21 3.31 47.12 26.79
N GLU A 22 3.20 47.76 25.62
CA GLU A 22 4.18 47.74 24.51
C GLU A 22 4.77 49.17 24.43
N PRO A 23 5.91 49.47 23.75
CA PRO A 23 6.75 48.61 22.89
C PRO A 23 8.25 48.71 23.19
N GLY A 24 8.96 47.58 23.18
CA GLY A 24 10.43 47.52 23.24
C GLY A 24 11.02 47.05 21.92
N ALA A 25 11.41 47.99 21.05
CA ALA A 25 12.21 47.70 19.87
C ALA A 25 13.56 47.08 20.29
N ALA A 26 13.87 45.90 19.73
CA ALA A 26 15.19 45.28 19.82
C ALA A 26 15.69 44.94 18.40
N PRO A 27 17.00 45.08 18.14
CA PRO A 27 17.53 45.22 16.78
C PRO A 27 17.68 43.89 16.05
N ALA A 28 17.57 43.96 14.71
CA ALA A 28 17.95 42.89 13.79
C ALA A 28 19.40 42.47 14.03
N THR A 29 19.60 41.23 14.48
CA THR A 29 20.92 40.60 14.55
C THR A 29 21.18 39.88 13.23
N ALA A 30 22.31 40.25 12.62
CA ALA A 30 22.77 39.79 11.31
C ALA A 30 22.96 38.26 11.24
N ALA A 31 22.61 37.70 10.09
CA ALA A 31 22.92 36.33 9.71
C ALA A 31 24.43 36.12 9.51
N PRO A 32 25.02 35.00 9.97
CA PRO A 32 26.36 34.63 9.57
C PRO A 32 26.35 34.01 8.16
N THR A 33 26.90 34.73 7.18
CA THR A 33 27.32 34.20 5.89
C THR A 33 28.44 33.18 6.11
N THR A 34 28.14 31.90 6.00
CA THR A 34 29.17 30.86 5.86
C THR A 34 29.52 30.72 4.39
N ALA A 35 30.72 31.20 4.04
CA ALA A 35 31.33 31.02 2.74
C ALA A 35 31.65 29.52 2.52
N PHE A 36 30.93 28.87 1.61
CA PHE A 36 31.35 27.57 1.09
C PHE A 36 32.54 27.77 0.16
N THR A 37 33.70 27.34 0.62
CA THR A 37 34.90 27.20 -0.19
C THR A 37 34.65 26.10 -1.21
N SER A 38 34.52 26.50 -2.48
CA SER A 38 34.45 25.60 -3.63
C SER A 38 35.77 24.82 -3.73
N ARG A 39 35.74 23.54 -3.35
CA ARG A 39 36.84 22.61 -3.58
C ARG A 39 36.57 21.87 -4.88
N ALA A 40 37.44 22.11 -5.86
CA ALA A 40 37.45 21.52 -7.19
C ALA A 40 37.28 19.98 -7.14
N GLN A 41 36.26 19.48 -7.84
CA GLN A 41 36.10 18.06 -8.13
C GLN A 41 36.93 17.73 -9.38
N ALA A 42 37.85 16.76 -9.22
CA ALA A 42 38.56 16.14 -10.34
C ALA A 42 37.58 15.27 -11.15
N PRO A 43 37.70 15.18 -12.49
CA PRO A 43 36.84 14.33 -13.29
C PRO A 43 37.16 12.85 -13.03
N ALA A 44 36.16 12.08 -12.62
CA ALA A 44 36.23 10.63 -12.66
C ALA A 44 36.06 10.17 -14.12
N THR A 45 37.14 9.65 -14.70
CA THR A 45 37.14 8.96 -15.99
C THR A 45 36.32 7.67 -15.89
N GLN A 46 35.20 7.59 -16.61
CA GLN A 46 34.48 6.33 -16.86
C GLN A 46 35.11 5.63 -18.07
N PRO A 47 35.52 4.36 -17.97
CA PRO A 47 35.80 3.53 -19.14
C PRO A 47 34.49 3.11 -19.84
N GLN A 48 34.39 3.47 -21.12
CA GLN A 48 33.35 3.00 -22.05
C GLN A 48 33.40 1.47 -22.17
N ALA A 49 32.26 0.80 -21.95
CA ALA A 49 32.03 -0.55 -22.45
C ALA A 49 31.56 -0.45 -23.90
N GLN A 50 32.47 -0.79 -24.82
CA GLN A 50 32.21 -0.91 -26.26
C GLN A 50 31.21 -2.04 -26.53
N GLN A 51 30.24 -1.75 -27.38
CA GLN A 51 29.37 -2.72 -28.03
C GLN A 51 30.20 -3.47 -29.07
N ASP A 52 30.33 -4.79 -28.88
CA ASP A 52 31.00 -5.68 -29.83
C ASP A 52 29.95 -6.27 -30.79
N GLU A 53 29.84 -5.65 -31.96
CA GLU A 53 29.19 -6.23 -33.13
C GLU A 53 30.13 -7.27 -33.77
N GLY A 54 29.73 -8.55 -33.73
CA GLY A 54 30.50 -9.58 -34.42
C GLY A 54 29.91 -10.98 -34.35
N ARG A 55 28.92 -11.30 -35.19
CA ARG A 55 28.68 -12.70 -35.60
C ARG A 55 28.50 -12.75 -37.12
N PRO A 56 29.38 -13.45 -37.86
CA PRO A 56 29.11 -13.77 -39.26
C PRO A 56 28.21 -15.01 -39.36
N ILE A 57 27.33 -14.99 -40.36
CA ILE A 57 26.45 -16.08 -40.80
C ILE A 57 27.16 -16.89 -41.88
N VAL A 58 27.02 -18.22 -41.85
CA VAL A 58 27.05 -19.15 -43.00
C VAL A 58 26.20 -20.39 -42.67
N ASP A 59 25.72 -21.20 -43.60
CA ASP A 59 24.72 -21.03 -44.67
C ASP A 59 24.27 -22.46 -45.06
N ALA A 60 23.04 -22.56 -45.58
CA ALA A 60 22.48 -23.52 -46.54
C ALA A 60 22.38 -25.03 -46.27
N GLY A 61 21.11 -25.47 -46.27
CA GLY A 61 20.63 -26.63 -47.03
C GLY A 61 19.27 -27.09 -46.50
N GLY A 62 18.15 -27.05 -47.21
CA GLY A 62 17.80 -26.68 -48.58
C GLY A 62 16.33 -27.10 -48.83
N ALA A 63 15.73 -26.55 -49.88
CA ALA A 63 14.46 -26.91 -50.54
C ALA A 63 13.15 -26.23 -50.07
N GLU A 64 12.79 -25.17 -50.81
CA GLU A 64 11.44 -24.78 -51.22
C GLU A 64 11.17 -25.36 -52.65
N PRO A 65 10.00 -25.24 -53.34
CA PRO A 65 8.82 -24.41 -53.05
C PRO A 65 7.43 -25.01 -53.42
N ASN A 66 6.39 -24.20 -53.14
CA ASN A 66 5.13 -23.98 -53.89
C ASN A 66 3.81 -24.46 -53.27
N GLY A 67 3.01 -23.49 -52.85
CA GLY A 67 1.55 -23.55 -52.78
C GLY A 67 0.98 -22.14 -52.57
N PRO A 68 -0.06 -21.71 -53.31
CA PRO A 68 -0.57 -20.34 -53.29
C PRO A 68 -1.29 -20.05 -51.96
N VAL A 69 -1.00 -18.88 -51.38
CA VAL A 69 -1.73 -18.33 -50.24
C VAL A 69 -3.03 -17.73 -50.79
N ASP A 70 -4.13 -18.47 -50.66
CA ASP A 70 -5.47 -17.94 -50.85
C ASP A 70 -5.84 -17.08 -49.63
N SER A 71 -5.96 -15.78 -49.88
CA SER A 71 -6.57 -14.81 -48.98
C SER A 71 -8.05 -15.15 -48.81
N ASN A 72 -8.40 -15.82 -47.72
CA ASN A 72 -9.75 -15.78 -47.18
C ASN A 72 -9.74 -14.97 -45.89
N THR A 73 -10.35 -13.80 -46.00
CA THR A 73 -10.94 -13.01 -44.92
C THR A 73 -11.85 -13.92 -44.08
N GLU A 74 -11.36 -14.38 -42.95
CA GLU A 74 -12.20 -14.93 -41.89
C GLU A 74 -12.40 -13.83 -40.84
N GLU A 75 -13.60 -13.27 -40.91
CA GLU A 75 -14.22 -12.30 -40.02
C GLU A 75 -14.04 -12.74 -38.55
N LEU A 76 -13.40 -11.89 -37.75
CA LEU A 76 -13.40 -12.01 -36.29
C LEU A 76 -14.86 -11.99 -35.82
N PRO A 77 -15.37 -13.01 -35.11
CA PRO A 77 -16.66 -12.87 -34.46
C PRO A 77 -16.52 -11.85 -33.34
N GLU A 78 -17.05 -10.65 -33.60
CA GLU A 78 -17.34 -9.67 -32.58
C GLU A 78 -18.41 -10.23 -31.63
N ASN A 79 -18.11 -10.11 -30.34
CA ASN A 79 -19.06 -10.00 -29.24
C ASN A 79 -19.97 -11.21 -28.96
N ASN A 80 -19.70 -11.88 -27.85
CA ASN A 80 -20.74 -12.20 -26.88
C ASN A 80 -20.13 -12.34 -25.48
N SER A 81 -20.37 -11.32 -24.67
CA SER A 81 -20.58 -11.38 -23.22
C SER A 81 -19.53 -12.12 -22.39
N LEU A 82 -18.66 -11.35 -21.75
CA LEU A 82 -18.08 -11.74 -20.47
C LEU A 82 -19.24 -12.19 -19.55
N PRO A 83 -19.19 -13.39 -18.95
CA PRO A 83 -20.14 -13.71 -17.90
C PRO A 83 -19.77 -12.88 -16.67
N ASP A 84 -20.60 -11.86 -16.39
CA ASP A 84 -20.78 -11.35 -15.04
C ASP A 84 -21.23 -12.52 -14.15
N GLY A 85 -20.56 -12.70 -13.02
CA GLY A 85 -20.97 -13.63 -11.98
C GLY A 85 -20.00 -14.77 -11.79
N GLU A 86 -19.32 -14.72 -10.63
CA GLU A 86 -19.02 -15.84 -9.75
C GLU A 86 -19.46 -17.20 -10.33
N GLN A 87 -18.61 -17.80 -11.18
CA GLN A 87 -18.93 -19.10 -11.76
C GLN A 87 -18.65 -20.19 -10.73
N HIS A 88 -19.64 -20.41 -9.86
CA HIS A 88 -19.74 -21.64 -9.11
C HIS A 88 -20.38 -22.71 -9.99
N ALA A 89 -19.61 -23.74 -10.36
CA ALA A 89 -20.18 -24.96 -10.90
C ALA A 89 -21.01 -25.65 -9.79
N PRO A 90 -22.26 -26.08 -10.05
CA PRO A 90 -23.03 -26.82 -9.06
C PRO A 90 -22.32 -28.15 -8.76
N GLY A 91 -21.85 -28.32 -7.53
CA GLY A 91 -21.22 -29.56 -7.05
C GLY A 91 -19.69 -29.59 -7.01
N SER A 92 -18.99 -28.46 -7.18
CA SER A 92 -17.57 -28.41 -6.83
C SER A 92 -17.41 -28.23 -5.32
N GLU A 93 -16.95 -29.26 -4.62
CA GLU A 93 -16.42 -29.18 -3.25
C GLU A 93 -15.03 -28.50 -3.26
N TYR A 94 -14.89 -27.42 -4.02
CA TYR A 94 -13.73 -26.55 -3.97
C TYR A 94 -14.11 -25.32 -3.15
N PRO A 95 -13.32 -24.96 -2.13
CA PRO A 95 -13.56 -23.73 -1.40
C PRO A 95 -13.51 -22.57 -2.40
N ILE A 96 -14.54 -21.72 -2.38
CA ILE A 96 -14.48 -20.41 -3.03
C ILE A 96 -13.29 -19.70 -2.42
N CYS A 97 -12.31 -19.28 -3.23
CA CYS A 97 -11.19 -18.47 -2.76
C CYS A 97 -11.54 -16.98 -2.92
N LEU A 98 -10.93 -16.13 -2.11
CA LEU A 98 -11.17 -14.70 -2.16
C LEU A 98 -10.57 -14.08 -3.43
N GLY A 99 -11.40 -13.41 -4.24
CA GLY A 99 -10.95 -12.62 -5.40
C GLY A 99 -10.67 -11.17 -5.02
N LEU A 100 -9.64 -10.55 -5.64
CA LEU A 100 -9.37 -9.11 -5.48
C LEU A 100 -10.52 -8.22 -5.98
N ASP A 101 -11.26 -8.71 -6.96
CA ASP A 101 -12.44 -8.09 -7.58
C ASP A 101 -13.76 -8.56 -6.96
N SER A 102 -13.72 -9.46 -5.98
CA SER A 102 -14.92 -9.91 -5.28
C SER A 102 -15.60 -8.74 -4.57
N THR A 103 -16.94 -8.77 -4.50
CA THR A 103 -17.72 -7.73 -3.81
C THR A 103 -17.26 -7.51 -2.37
N ARG A 104 -16.78 -8.56 -1.69
CA ARG A 104 -16.25 -8.46 -0.32
C ARG A 104 -15.02 -7.58 -0.23
N VAL A 105 -14.08 -7.75 -1.16
CA VAL A 105 -12.87 -6.93 -1.21
C VAL A 105 -13.21 -5.51 -1.65
N VAL A 106 -14.05 -5.36 -2.67
CA VAL A 106 -14.50 -4.05 -3.17
C VAL A 106 -15.19 -3.25 -2.08
N ASP A 107 -16.14 -3.84 -1.36
CA ASP A 107 -16.87 -3.18 -0.27
C ASP A 107 -15.94 -2.82 0.90
N ALA A 108 -15.03 -3.73 1.27
CA ALA A 108 -14.07 -3.48 2.34
C ALA A 108 -13.10 -2.33 1.99
N VAL A 109 -12.60 -2.29 0.75
CA VAL A 109 -11.73 -1.20 0.28
C VAL A 109 -12.50 0.12 0.17
N ALA A 110 -13.75 0.09 -0.31
CA ALA A 110 -14.61 1.27 -0.37
C ALA A 110 -15.00 1.81 1.02
N SER A 111 -14.90 0.98 2.07
CA SER A 111 -15.16 1.40 3.46
C SER A 111 -14.01 2.19 4.11
N LEU A 112 -12.83 2.20 3.48
CA LEU A 112 -11.67 2.91 4.01
C LEU A 112 -11.88 4.43 3.91
N PRO A 113 -11.46 5.20 4.93
CA PRO A 113 -11.47 6.66 4.85
C PRO A 113 -10.63 7.16 3.68
N GLU A 114 -11.11 8.19 2.99
CA GLU A 114 -10.35 8.86 1.94
C GLU A 114 -9.07 9.48 2.52
N TYR A 115 -7.93 9.25 1.85
CA TYR A 115 -6.65 9.82 2.27
C TYR A 115 -6.26 11.03 1.40
N PHE A 116 -6.38 10.90 0.08
CA PHE A 116 -6.21 12.00 -0.86
C PHE A 116 -7.55 12.33 -1.52
N PRO A 117 -7.96 13.61 -1.56
CA PRO A 117 -9.21 14.01 -2.19
C PRO A 117 -9.32 13.56 -3.65
N GLY A 118 -10.36 12.82 -3.98
CA GLY A 118 -10.65 12.29 -5.32
C GLY A 118 -9.87 11.03 -5.71
N GLU A 119 -9.02 10.50 -4.84
CA GLU A 119 -8.20 9.33 -5.14
C GLU A 119 -8.71 8.11 -4.36
N PRO A 120 -9.34 7.13 -5.04
CA PRO A 120 -9.86 5.95 -4.38
C PRO A 120 -8.72 5.03 -3.92
N TRP A 121 -9.01 4.24 -2.91
CA TRP A 121 -8.22 3.05 -2.60
C TRP A 121 -8.49 1.96 -3.65
N ILE A 122 -7.43 1.25 -4.05
CA ILE A 122 -7.51 0.16 -5.02
C ILE A 122 -6.89 -1.09 -4.40
N ALA A 123 -7.60 -2.21 -4.43
CA ALA A 123 -7.05 -3.51 -4.06
C ALA A 123 -5.99 -3.94 -5.10
N THR A 124 -4.75 -4.13 -4.67
CA THR A 124 -3.62 -4.38 -5.60
C THR A 124 -2.96 -5.74 -5.41
N LYS A 125 -3.07 -6.31 -4.22
CA LYS A 125 -2.41 -7.58 -3.89
C LYS A 125 -3.20 -8.34 -2.84
N ILE A 126 -3.22 -9.66 -2.98
CA ILE A 126 -3.80 -10.58 -2.00
C ILE A 126 -2.74 -11.58 -1.56
N GLY A 127 -2.87 -12.08 -0.33
CA GLY A 127 -2.09 -13.21 0.18
C GLY A 127 -2.47 -14.53 -0.47
N ASP A 128 -2.32 -15.63 0.27
CA ASP A 128 -2.97 -16.89 -0.11
C ASP A 128 -4.49 -16.69 -0.07
N ALA A 129 -5.11 -16.56 -1.24
CA ALA A 129 -6.53 -16.28 -1.42
C ALA A 129 -7.44 -17.41 -0.92
N CYS A 130 -6.90 -18.61 -0.74
CA CYS A 130 -7.65 -19.80 -0.32
C CYS A 130 -7.41 -20.15 1.16
N ALA A 131 -6.53 -19.42 1.84
CA ALA A 131 -6.25 -19.63 3.26
C ALA A 131 -7.41 -19.15 4.14
N PRO A 132 -7.72 -19.84 5.26
CA PRO A 132 -8.81 -19.45 6.15
C PRO A 132 -8.61 -18.07 6.80
N PHE A 133 -7.37 -17.56 6.83
CA PHE A 133 -7.02 -16.20 7.17
C PHE A 133 -6.10 -15.63 6.10
N THR A 134 -6.50 -14.53 5.49
CA THR A 134 -5.77 -13.88 4.40
C THR A 134 -5.81 -12.36 4.51
N TRP A 135 -5.10 -11.70 3.62
CA TRP A 135 -4.96 -10.25 3.61
C TRP A 135 -5.08 -9.69 2.20
N VAL A 136 -5.55 -8.46 2.09
CA VAL A 136 -5.54 -7.65 0.87
C VAL A 136 -4.79 -6.35 1.13
N ARG A 137 -3.89 -5.99 0.21
CA ARG A 137 -3.28 -4.68 0.13
C ARG A 137 -4.18 -3.74 -0.65
N ALA A 138 -4.48 -2.59 -0.06
CA ALA A 138 -5.09 -1.48 -0.75
C ALA A 138 -4.09 -0.32 -0.85
N ASP A 139 -3.85 0.15 -2.06
CA ASP A 139 -2.97 1.29 -2.33
C ASP A 139 -3.79 2.46 -2.84
N THR A 140 -3.36 3.66 -2.47
CA THR A 140 -3.68 4.86 -3.23
C THR A 140 -2.57 5.06 -4.27
N GLY A 141 -2.83 5.71 -5.39
CA GLY A 141 -1.82 5.93 -6.43
C GLY A 141 -0.54 6.61 -5.91
N GLY A 142 0.45 6.76 -6.81
CA GLY A 142 1.65 7.55 -6.52
C GLY A 142 2.94 6.73 -6.49
N THR A 143 3.80 6.99 -5.49
CA THR A 143 5.17 6.44 -5.43
C THR A 143 5.31 5.39 -4.33
N VAL A 144 6.49 4.82 -4.15
CA VAL A 144 6.75 3.83 -3.09
C VAL A 144 6.53 4.35 -1.67
N SER A 145 6.50 5.67 -1.48
CA SER A 145 6.19 6.31 -0.20
C SER A 145 4.69 6.57 0.00
N SER A 146 3.85 6.23 -0.98
CA SER A 146 2.41 6.39 -0.85
C SER A 146 1.89 5.50 0.29
N PRO A 147 0.86 5.95 1.01
CA PRO A 147 0.26 5.19 2.09
C PRO A 147 -0.44 3.94 1.53
N THR A 148 -0.41 2.87 2.32
CA THR A 148 -1.02 1.59 2.03
C THR A 148 -1.85 1.12 3.22
N HIS A 149 -3.01 0.52 2.95
CA HIS A 149 -3.71 -0.30 3.93
C HIS A 149 -3.46 -1.79 3.69
N LEU A 150 -3.41 -2.54 4.78
CA LEU A 150 -3.50 -4.00 4.77
C LEU A 150 -4.80 -4.38 5.48
N LEU A 151 -5.68 -5.09 4.78
CA LEU A 151 -7.02 -5.48 5.21
C LEU A 151 -7.02 -6.98 5.46
N PHE A 152 -7.68 -7.43 6.52
CA PHE A 152 -7.74 -8.85 6.87
C PHE A 152 -9.10 -9.46 6.57
N PHE A 153 -9.09 -10.70 6.07
CA PHE A 153 -10.29 -11.46 5.74
C PHE A 153 -10.15 -12.88 6.26
N ALA A 154 -11.22 -13.45 6.82
CA ALA A 154 -11.15 -14.80 7.38
C ALA A 154 -12.46 -15.59 7.34
N GLY A 155 -12.34 -16.87 7.63
CA GLY A 155 -13.45 -17.82 7.71
C GLY A 155 -13.91 -18.30 6.34
N HIS A 156 -14.93 -19.16 6.34
CA HIS A 156 -15.46 -19.79 5.13
C HIS A 156 -15.93 -18.79 4.07
N ASN A 157 -16.37 -17.61 4.51
CA ASN A 157 -16.91 -16.56 3.66
C ASN A 157 -15.94 -15.40 3.46
N TYR A 158 -14.72 -15.43 4.01
CA TYR A 158 -13.79 -14.30 3.98
C TYR A 158 -14.46 -13.00 4.46
N ASP A 159 -14.97 -13.01 5.68
CA ASP A 159 -15.53 -11.82 6.30
C ASP A 159 -14.41 -10.82 6.59
N TYR A 160 -14.65 -9.54 6.30
CA TYR A 160 -13.69 -8.46 6.55
C TYR A 160 -13.53 -8.21 8.05
N LEU A 161 -12.30 -8.30 8.55
CA LEU A 161 -11.97 -8.19 9.97
C LEU A 161 -11.35 -6.84 10.38
N GLY A 162 -11.16 -5.93 9.42
CA GLY A 162 -10.52 -4.63 9.65
C GLY A 162 -9.12 -4.53 9.08
N THR A 163 -8.47 -3.40 9.35
CA THR A 163 -7.12 -3.08 8.89
C THR A 163 -6.04 -3.48 9.90
N ALA A 164 -4.82 -3.69 9.40
CA ALA A 164 -3.64 -3.97 10.23
C ALA A 164 -3.26 -2.79 11.15
N THR A 165 -3.52 -1.57 10.70
CA THR A 165 -3.30 -0.33 11.45
C THR A 165 -4.50 0.58 11.25
N LEU A 166 -4.78 1.43 12.24
CA LEU A 166 -5.88 2.39 12.15
C LEU A 166 -5.66 3.39 11.00
N GLU A 167 -4.46 3.97 10.93
CA GLU A 167 -4.02 4.83 9.84
C GLU A 167 -3.22 4.04 8.81
N PRO A 168 -3.26 4.39 7.51
CA PRO A 168 -2.46 3.72 6.51
C PRO A 168 -0.98 4.04 6.69
N THR A 169 -0.13 3.13 6.26
CA THR A 169 1.33 3.20 6.49
C THR A 169 2.06 3.09 5.16
N ALA A 170 3.16 3.82 5.01
CA ALA A 170 4.07 3.65 3.88
C ALA A 170 5.04 2.48 4.14
N PHE A 171 5.65 1.96 3.08
CA PHE A 171 6.73 0.95 3.16
C PHE A 171 6.35 -0.35 3.90
N THR A 172 5.07 -0.70 3.86
CA THR A 172 4.53 -1.91 4.46
C THR A 172 4.70 -3.11 3.53
N SER A 173 5.18 -4.22 4.10
CA SER A 173 5.40 -5.47 3.36
C SER A 173 5.00 -6.69 4.17
N VAL A 174 4.17 -7.56 3.60
CA VAL A 174 3.89 -8.88 4.18
C VAL A 174 5.05 -9.82 3.86
N VAL A 175 5.61 -10.46 4.88
CA VAL A 175 6.76 -11.36 4.77
C VAL A 175 6.44 -12.81 5.15
N GLY A 176 5.25 -13.08 5.68
CA GLY A 176 4.79 -14.42 6.00
C GLY A 176 3.28 -14.51 6.13
N GLN A 177 2.74 -15.69 5.85
CA GLN A 177 1.34 -16.03 6.09
C GLN A 177 1.25 -17.51 6.46
N THR A 178 0.46 -17.80 7.49
CA THR A 178 0.03 -19.14 7.91
C THR A 178 -1.50 -19.20 7.87
N ALA A 179 -2.09 -20.31 8.35
CA ALA A 179 -3.54 -20.45 8.44
C ALA A 179 -4.20 -19.44 9.42
N ASP A 180 -3.44 -18.87 10.36
CA ASP A 180 -3.96 -18.02 11.43
C ASP A 180 -3.12 -16.76 11.67
N THR A 181 -2.00 -16.58 10.96
CA THR A 181 -1.08 -15.47 11.20
C THR A 181 -0.63 -14.83 9.90
N VAL A 182 -0.56 -13.50 9.86
CA VAL A 182 0.09 -12.73 8.81
C VAL A 182 1.22 -11.92 9.44
N THR A 183 2.44 -12.10 8.95
CA THR A 183 3.63 -11.41 9.45
C THR A 183 3.97 -10.25 8.55
N VAL A 184 4.07 -9.05 9.13
CA VAL A 184 4.21 -7.79 8.39
C VAL A 184 5.45 -7.04 8.88
N ASN A 185 6.24 -6.55 7.94
CA ASN A 185 7.34 -5.64 8.18
C ASN A 185 6.92 -4.21 7.85
N TYR A 186 7.21 -3.32 8.79
CA TYR A 186 7.02 -1.87 8.67
C TYR A 186 8.35 -1.16 8.69
N ARG A 187 8.55 -0.25 7.74
CA ARG A 187 9.70 0.65 7.63
C ARG A 187 9.23 2.11 7.61
N TRP A 188 10.13 3.04 7.89
CA TRP A 188 9.82 4.46 7.91
C TRP A 188 11.06 5.29 7.54
N PRO A 189 10.89 6.47 6.92
CA PRO A 189 12.00 7.37 6.67
C PRO A 189 12.49 8.01 7.98
N LEU A 190 13.81 8.10 8.15
CA LEU A 190 14.45 8.93 9.16
C LEU A 190 14.67 10.36 8.63
N ALA A 191 15.02 11.30 9.51
CA ALA A 191 15.10 12.73 9.19
C ALA A 191 16.00 13.09 7.98
N ASN A 192 17.02 12.28 7.69
CA ASN A 192 17.96 12.51 6.57
C ASN A 192 17.74 11.56 5.39
N ASP A 193 16.69 10.74 5.42
CA ASP A 193 16.36 9.84 4.32
C ASP A 193 15.69 10.60 3.19
N ALA A 194 15.92 10.16 1.95
CA ALA A 194 15.03 10.53 0.86
C ALA A 194 13.65 9.93 1.11
N ASN A 195 12.59 10.67 0.81
CA ASN A 195 11.21 10.25 1.08
C ASN A 195 10.89 8.84 0.54
N ALA A 196 11.45 8.45 -0.59
CA ALA A 196 11.23 7.14 -1.22
C ALA A 196 12.23 6.04 -0.81
N ASN A 197 13.18 6.31 0.10
CA ASN A 197 14.25 5.39 0.47
C ASN A 197 14.46 5.36 2.00
N PRO A 198 13.54 4.72 2.75
CA PRO A 198 13.62 4.65 4.20
C PRO A 198 14.76 3.74 4.67
N THR A 199 15.45 4.17 5.71
CA THR A 199 16.46 3.38 6.43
C THR A 199 15.99 2.93 7.82
N GLY A 200 14.87 3.48 8.31
CA GLY A 200 14.22 3.03 9.54
C GLY A 200 13.62 1.61 9.43
N GLY A 201 13.70 0.86 10.53
CA GLY A 201 13.15 -0.49 10.63
C GLY A 201 13.95 -1.59 9.89
N PRO A 202 13.34 -2.75 9.63
CA PRO A 202 11.93 -3.04 9.86
C PRO A 202 11.63 -3.35 11.32
N VAL A 203 10.43 -3.02 11.78
CA VAL A 203 9.79 -3.76 12.88
C VAL A 203 8.91 -4.85 12.26
N THR A 204 8.99 -6.05 12.82
CA THR A 204 8.16 -7.19 12.41
C THR A 204 7.01 -7.35 13.39
N ILE A 205 5.79 -7.40 12.87
CA ILE A 205 4.56 -7.54 13.62
C ILE A 205 3.79 -8.75 13.11
N ASP A 206 3.34 -9.59 14.04
CA ASP A 206 2.45 -10.71 13.71
C ASP A 206 1.00 -10.30 13.96
N TYR A 207 0.14 -10.52 12.98
CA TYR A 207 -1.29 -10.36 13.11
C TYR A 207 -1.91 -11.73 13.20
N ARG A 208 -2.40 -12.09 14.39
CA ARG A 208 -2.95 -13.43 14.65
C ARG A 208 -4.47 -13.39 14.72
N TRP A 209 -5.11 -14.19 13.90
CA TRP A 209 -6.54 -14.46 13.96
C TRP A 209 -6.84 -15.60 14.94
N ASP A 210 -7.73 -15.37 15.89
CA ASP A 210 -8.12 -16.37 16.91
C ASP A 210 -9.39 -17.15 16.55
N GLY A 211 -9.86 -17.02 15.31
CA GLY A 211 -11.15 -17.55 14.85
C GLY A 211 -12.28 -16.53 14.91
N THR A 212 -12.10 -15.41 15.62
CA THR A 212 -13.10 -14.33 15.74
C THR A 212 -12.54 -12.97 15.37
N GLN A 213 -11.36 -12.61 15.86
CA GLN A 213 -10.75 -11.29 15.70
C GLN A 213 -9.26 -11.40 15.38
N VAL A 214 -8.67 -10.31 14.89
CA VAL A 214 -7.24 -10.20 14.66
C VAL A 214 -6.60 -9.45 15.81
N THR A 215 -5.55 -10.03 16.40
CA THR A 215 -4.72 -9.38 17.42
C THR A 215 -3.36 -9.05 16.83
N MET A 216 -2.93 -7.80 16.97
CA MET A 216 -1.55 -7.39 16.71
C MET A 216 -0.64 -7.88 17.84
N ILE A 217 0.38 -8.66 17.51
CA ILE A 217 1.41 -9.16 18.43
C ILE A 217 2.70 -8.38 18.14
N GLY A 218 3.08 -7.54 19.09
CA GLY A 218 4.18 -6.60 18.96
C GLY A 218 3.71 -5.17 19.21
N THR A 219 4.57 -4.20 18.91
CA THR A 219 4.23 -2.78 19.04
C THR A 219 4.85 -2.03 17.89
N LEU A 220 4.05 -1.22 17.21
CA LEU A 220 4.54 -0.29 16.21
C LEU A 220 5.17 0.92 16.89
N PRO A 221 6.38 1.34 16.48
CA PRO A 221 6.95 2.58 16.97
C PRO A 221 6.16 3.77 16.41
N PRO A 222 6.11 4.92 17.11
CA PRO A 222 5.35 6.11 16.67
C PRO A 222 5.67 6.54 15.24
N GLU A 223 6.92 6.37 14.80
CA GLU A 223 7.41 6.73 13.48
C GLU A 223 6.70 5.98 12.32
N VAL A 224 6.05 4.85 12.60
CA VAL A 224 5.26 4.12 11.60
C VAL A 224 3.85 4.69 11.47
N ILE A 225 3.26 5.17 12.56
CA ILE A 225 1.83 5.52 12.63
C ILE A 225 1.55 7.03 12.60
N GLY A 226 2.57 7.89 12.64
CA GLY A 226 2.43 9.35 12.58
C GLY A 226 2.44 10.02 13.94
#